data_AF-A0A351BYB8-F1
#
_entry.id   AF-A0A351BYB8-F1
#
_cell.length_a   1.000
_cell.length_b   1.000
_cell.length_c   1.000
_cell.angle_alpha   90.00
_cell.angle_beta   90.00
_cell.angle_gamma   90.00
#
_symmetry.space_group_name_H-M   'P 1'
#
loop_
_entity.id
_entity.type
_entity.pdbx_description
1 polymer ?
#
loop_
_entity_poly.entity_id
_entity_poly.type
_entity_poly.pdbx_seq_one_letter_code
_entity_poly.pdbx_strand_id
1 'polypeptide(L)'
;KSNLTLGGNSEIRIKNGAVFCSEGGKINGPGKIIFEKGIHEFCSYINDFAVRDSTKIVLEDSAVVILPDNYTLRLRGNTTSLIMKPGSKMMFGENSGIVCDSGAKVVADSAEIRAEREFKYSYKS
;
A
#
# COMPACT_ATOMS: atom_id res chain seq x y z
N LYS A 1 4.74 15.67 -12.44
CA LYS A 1 4.06 14.96 -11.34
C LYS A 1 2.56 15.05 -11.57
N SER A 2 1.92 13.92 -11.82
CA SER A 2 0.47 13.86 -12.14
C SER A 2 -0.35 13.83 -10.85
N ASN A 3 -1.55 14.43 -10.89
CA ASN A 3 -2.52 14.35 -9.80
C ASN A 3 -3.80 13.69 -10.34
N LEU A 4 -4.27 12.67 -9.65
CA LEU A 4 -5.56 12.05 -9.90
C LEU A 4 -6.48 12.33 -8.71
N THR A 5 -7.66 12.87 -8.98
CA THR A 5 -8.67 13.14 -7.95
C THR A 5 -9.82 12.15 -8.09
N LEU A 6 -10.11 11.43 -7.02
CA LEU A 6 -11.20 10.46 -6.93
C LEU A 6 -12.43 11.11 -6.30
N GLY A 7 -13.61 10.89 -6.89
CA GLY A 7 -14.89 11.20 -6.25
C GLY A 7 -15.28 10.15 -5.21
N GLY A 8 -16.32 10.42 -4.40
CA GLY A 8 -16.68 9.59 -3.24
C GLY A 8 -17.08 8.14 -3.54
N ASN A 9 -17.44 7.85 -4.79
CA ASN A 9 -17.78 6.51 -5.26
C ASN A 9 -16.80 5.99 -6.34
N SER A 10 -15.69 6.70 -6.56
CA SER A 10 -14.69 6.30 -7.54
C SER A 10 -13.79 5.21 -6.97
N GLU A 11 -13.53 4.18 -7.78
CA GLU A 11 -12.66 3.07 -7.42
C GLU A 11 -11.60 2.86 -8.51
N ILE A 12 -10.34 2.71 -8.12
CA ILE A 12 -9.29 2.10 -8.93
C ILE A 12 -9.15 0.66 -8.45
N ARG A 13 -9.34 -0.32 -9.34
CA ARG A 13 -9.23 -1.73 -9.00
C ARG A 13 -8.00 -2.34 -9.64
N ILE A 14 -7.09 -2.83 -8.80
CA ILE A 14 -5.84 -3.49 -9.20
C ILE A 14 -6.12 -4.99 -9.21
N LYS A 15 -6.08 -5.58 -10.41
CA LYS A 15 -6.35 -7.00 -10.66
C LYS A 15 -5.12 -7.85 -10.36
N ASN A 16 -5.32 -9.13 -10.06
CA ASN A 16 -4.24 -10.07 -9.79
C ASN A 16 -3.14 -10.02 -10.86
N GLY A 17 -1.87 -9.94 -10.44
CA GLY A 17 -0.71 -9.86 -11.31
C GLY A 17 -0.47 -8.48 -11.92
N ALA A 18 -1.30 -7.47 -11.61
CA ALA A 18 -1.04 -6.11 -12.03
C ALA A 18 0.03 -5.46 -11.16
N VAL A 19 0.84 -4.63 -11.80
CA VAL A 19 1.82 -3.77 -11.13
C VAL A 19 1.25 -2.36 -11.08
N PHE A 20 1.34 -1.72 -9.91
CA PHE A 20 0.85 -0.35 -9.72
C PHE A 20 2.01 0.65 -9.76
N CYS A 21 2.11 1.42 -10.85
CA CYS A 21 3.10 2.48 -11.01
C CYS A 21 2.44 3.85 -10.79
N SER A 22 3.03 4.67 -9.92
CA SER A 22 2.53 6.01 -9.64
C SER A 22 3.66 7.05 -9.46
N GLU A 23 4.75 6.93 -10.23
CA GLU A 23 6.00 7.70 -10.14
C GLU A 23 5.81 9.17 -9.70
N GLY A 24 6.05 9.46 -8.41
CA GLY A 24 5.88 10.78 -7.79
C GLY A 24 4.49 11.43 -7.95
N GLY A 25 3.49 10.65 -8.34
CA GLY A 25 2.09 11.02 -8.51
C GLY A 25 1.33 11.04 -7.19
N LYS A 26 0.21 11.75 -7.18
CA LYS A 26 -0.67 11.87 -6.00
C LYS A 26 -2.06 11.41 -6.36
N ILE A 27 -2.67 10.64 -5.46
CA ILE A 27 -4.08 10.33 -5.50
C ILE A 27 -4.75 11.01 -4.32
N ASN A 28 -5.78 11.80 -4.61
CA ASN A 28 -6.52 12.57 -3.61
C ASN A 28 -8.03 12.32 -3.74
N GLY A 29 -8.77 12.59 -2.67
CA GLY A 29 -10.24 12.60 -2.67
C GLY A 29 -10.88 11.36 -2.05
N PRO A 30 -12.20 11.36 -1.81
CA PRO A 30 -12.87 10.35 -0.98
C PRO A 30 -13.06 8.96 -1.62
N GLY A 31 -12.36 8.65 -2.72
CA GLY A 31 -12.48 7.36 -3.40
C GLY A 31 -11.61 6.24 -2.82
N LYS A 32 -11.50 5.16 -3.58
CA LYS A 32 -10.77 3.95 -3.16
C LYS A 32 -9.76 3.47 -4.20
N ILE A 33 -8.67 2.89 -3.71
CA ILE A 33 -7.76 2.04 -4.46
C ILE A 33 -7.89 0.65 -3.86
N ILE A 34 -8.28 -0.34 -4.66
CA ILE A 34 -8.61 -1.69 -4.19
C ILE A 34 -7.66 -2.68 -4.87
N PHE A 35 -6.84 -3.35 -4.07
CA PHE A 35 -6.05 -4.50 -4.49
C PHE A 35 -6.89 -5.75 -4.28
N GLU A 36 -7.28 -6.42 -5.36
CA GLU A 36 -8.09 -7.64 -5.30
C GLU A 36 -7.25 -8.84 -4.83
N LYS A 37 -7.86 -10.00 -4.62
CA LYS A 37 -7.13 -11.23 -4.28
C LYS A 37 -6.02 -11.50 -5.32
N GLY A 38 -4.82 -11.82 -4.84
CA GLY A 38 -3.66 -12.03 -5.71
C GLY A 38 -2.38 -11.40 -5.19
N ILE A 39 -1.32 -11.45 -6.00
CA ILE A 39 -0.05 -10.80 -5.70
C ILE A 39 0.05 -9.54 -6.58
N HIS A 40 0.40 -8.43 -5.94
CA HIS A 40 0.55 -7.12 -6.56
C HIS A 40 1.83 -6.48 -6.09
N GLU A 41 2.44 -5.70 -6.97
CA GLU A 41 3.70 -5.02 -6.70
C GLU A 41 3.56 -3.53 -7.04
N PHE A 42 4.19 -2.68 -6.22
CA PHE A 42 4.43 -1.29 -6.58
C PHE A 42 5.70 -1.19 -7.43
N CYS A 43 5.67 -0.41 -8.51
CA CYS A 43 6.84 -0.24 -9.37
C CYS A 43 8.01 0.43 -8.60
N SER A 44 9.25 0.01 -8.87
CA SER A 44 10.45 0.47 -8.14
C SER A 44 11.00 1.84 -8.57
N TYR A 45 10.40 2.48 -9.59
CA TYR A 45 10.88 3.77 -10.10
C TYR A 45 10.46 4.93 -9.17
N ILE A 46 11.42 5.41 -8.39
CA ILE A 46 11.54 6.70 -7.67
C ILE A 46 10.27 7.28 -6.98
N ASN A 47 10.36 7.25 -5.63
CA ASN A 47 9.82 8.12 -4.58
C ASN A 47 8.31 8.39 -4.44
N ASP A 48 7.87 8.07 -3.21
CA ASP A 48 6.77 8.63 -2.44
C ASP A 48 5.43 8.74 -3.17
N PHE A 49 4.72 7.63 -3.23
CA PHE A 49 3.29 7.67 -3.50
C PHE A 49 2.56 8.23 -2.29
N ALA A 50 1.86 9.35 -2.51
CA ALA A 50 1.05 10.00 -1.49
C ALA A 50 -0.43 9.80 -1.80
N VAL A 51 -1.14 9.20 -0.85
CA VAL A 51 -2.60 9.08 -0.83
C VAL A 51 -3.14 10.08 0.17
N ARG A 52 -4.07 10.93 -0.25
CA ARG A 52 -4.54 12.08 0.54
C ARG A 52 -6.05 12.25 0.53
N ASP A 53 -6.53 13.14 1.40
CA ASP A 53 -7.87 13.73 1.35
C ASP A 53 -9.01 12.69 1.38
N SER A 54 -8.96 11.77 2.35
CA SER A 54 -9.98 10.72 2.57
C SER A 54 -9.92 9.52 1.64
N THR A 55 -8.90 9.41 0.78
CA THR A 55 -8.75 8.22 -0.07
C THR A 55 -8.48 6.99 0.80
N LYS A 56 -9.09 5.86 0.44
CA LYS A 56 -8.85 4.57 1.11
C LYS A 56 -8.06 3.65 0.19
N ILE A 57 -6.98 3.08 0.71
CA ILE A 57 -6.35 1.90 0.11
C ILE A 57 -6.96 0.68 0.78
N VAL A 58 -7.45 -0.28 0.00
CA VAL A 58 -8.07 -1.50 0.50
C VAL A 58 -7.32 -2.69 -0.09
N LEU A 59 -6.82 -3.56 0.77
CA LEU A 59 -6.32 -4.87 0.41
C LEU A 59 -7.44 -5.86 0.73
N GLU A 60 -8.04 -6.44 -0.31
CA GLU A 60 -9.09 -7.44 -0.15
C GLU A 60 -8.55 -8.73 0.48
N ASP A 61 -9.45 -9.64 0.87
CA ASP A 61 -9.08 -10.94 1.42
C ASP A 61 -8.06 -11.64 0.52
N SER A 62 -6.98 -12.11 1.14
CA SER A 62 -5.88 -12.82 0.49
C SER A 62 -5.14 -12.00 -0.59
N ALA A 63 -5.29 -10.67 -0.61
CA ALA A 63 -4.43 -9.78 -1.40
C ALA A 63 -3.05 -9.68 -0.74
N VAL A 64 -2.00 -9.81 -1.55
CA VAL A 64 -0.60 -9.60 -1.15
C VAL A 64 -0.08 -8.40 -1.91
N VAL A 65 0.33 -7.36 -1.18
CA VAL A 65 0.93 -6.15 -1.77
C VAL A 65 2.38 -6.05 -1.36
N ILE A 66 3.25 -5.92 -2.35
CA ILE A 66 4.70 -5.81 -2.18
C ILE A 66 5.11 -4.35 -2.42
N LEU A 67 5.73 -3.74 -1.41
CA LEU A 67 6.43 -2.47 -1.55
C LEU A 67 7.91 -2.78 -1.88
N PRO A 68 8.47 -2.21 -2.96
CA PRO A 68 9.86 -2.46 -3.33
C PRO A 68 10.82 -1.79 -2.34
N ASP A 69 12.11 -2.10 -2.48
CA ASP A 69 13.17 -1.47 -1.69
C ASP A 69 13.12 0.06 -1.78
N ASN A 70 13.43 0.73 -0.66
CA ASN A 70 13.47 2.18 -0.52
C ASN A 70 12.15 2.90 -0.86
N TYR A 71 11.02 2.20 -0.73
CA TYR A 71 9.70 2.75 -1.02
C TYR A 71 8.97 3.24 0.23
N THR A 72 8.48 4.48 0.20
CA THR A 72 7.59 5.00 1.27
C THR A 72 6.17 5.18 0.77
N LEU A 73 5.24 4.40 1.31
CA LEU A 73 3.81 4.63 1.15
C LEU A 73 3.37 5.72 2.13
N ARG A 74 3.03 6.92 1.63
CA ARG A 74 2.60 8.03 2.48
C ARG A 74 1.08 8.15 2.49
N LEU A 75 0.48 7.99 3.67
CA LEU A 75 -0.94 8.20 3.91
C LEU A 75 -1.10 9.55 4.63
N ARG A 76 -1.90 10.47 4.07
CA ARG A 76 -2.10 11.80 4.66
C ARG A 76 -3.57 12.18 4.77
N GLY A 77 -3.97 12.76 5.90
CA GLY A 77 -5.31 13.32 6.09
C GLY A 77 -6.19 12.44 6.99
N ASN A 78 -7.08 13.10 7.73
CA ASN A 78 -7.72 12.55 8.93
C ASN A 78 -8.59 11.29 8.71
N THR A 79 -9.00 11.06 7.46
CA THR A 79 -9.89 9.98 7.04
C THR A 79 -9.24 9.06 6.00
N THR A 80 -8.00 9.36 5.61
CA THR A 80 -7.20 8.52 4.73
C THR A 80 -6.78 7.27 5.48
N SER A 81 -6.95 6.11 4.87
CA SER A 81 -6.62 4.86 5.54
C SER A 81 -6.14 3.77 4.59
N LEU A 82 -5.16 3.00 5.05
CA LEU A 82 -4.89 1.66 4.54
C LEU A 82 -5.74 0.66 5.33
N ILE A 83 -6.57 -0.11 4.64
CA ILE A 83 -7.46 -1.11 5.22
C ILE A 83 -7.02 -2.47 4.70
N MET A 84 -6.51 -3.30 5.60
CA MET A 84 -6.08 -4.67 5.32
C MET A 84 -7.17 -5.61 5.82
N LYS A 85 -7.86 -6.28 4.89
CA LYS A 85 -8.89 -7.28 5.20
C LYS A 85 -8.26 -8.58 5.73
N PRO A 86 -9.03 -9.45 6.40
CA PRO A 86 -8.55 -10.74 6.88
C PRO A 86 -7.80 -11.51 5.79
N GLY A 87 -6.68 -12.14 6.15
CA GLY A 87 -5.87 -12.93 5.21
C GLY A 87 -5.03 -12.13 4.21
N SER A 88 -5.23 -10.81 4.12
CA SER A 88 -4.37 -9.95 3.29
C SER A 88 -2.98 -9.78 3.91
N LYS A 89 -2.00 -9.45 3.06
CA LYS A 89 -0.60 -9.32 3.44
C LYS A 89 0.02 -8.08 2.83
N MET A 90 0.89 -7.43 3.59
CA MET A 90 1.79 -6.40 3.07
C MET A 90 3.24 -6.82 3.31
N MET A 91 4.02 -6.80 2.23
CA MET A 91 5.43 -7.18 2.21
C MET A 91 6.29 -5.94 1.93
N PHE A 92 7.36 -5.80 2.71
CA PHE A 92 8.24 -4.64 2.69
C PHE A 92 9.64 -5.04 2.22
N GLY A 93 10.07 -4.48 1.08
CA GLY A 93 11.47 -4.48 0.66
C GLY A 93 12.36 -3.73 1.66
N GLU A 94 13.67 -3.82 1.46
CA GLU A 94 14.68 -3.17 2.31
C GLU A 94 14.47 -1.65 2.36
N ASN A 95 14.52 -1.07 3.56
CA ASN A 95 14.28 0.38 3.80
C ASN A 95 12.93 0.91 3.30
N SER A 96 11.95 0.03 3.06
CA SER A 96 10.59 0.44 2.73
C SER A 96 9.71 0.59 3.98
N GLY A 97 8.61 1.34 3.86
CA GLY A 97 7.73 1.55 5.00
C GLY A 97 6.44 2.31 4.67
N ILE A 98 5.58 2.42 5.68
CA ILE A 98 4.39 3.27 5.65
C ILE A 98 4.61 4.45 6.57
N VAL A 99 4.29 5.66 6.09
CA VAL A 99 4.24 6.85 6.93
C VAL A 99 2.81 7.38 6.95
N CYS A 100 2.24 7.48 8.15
CA CYS A 100 0.91 8.06 8.37
C CYS A 100 1.05 9.47 8.94
N ASP A 101 0.57 10.47 8.21
CA ASP A 101 0.54 11.87 8.64
C ASP A 101 -0.90 12.37 8.84
N SER A 102 -1.09 13.35 9.73
CA SER A 102 -2.35 14.10 9.87
C SER A 102 -3.58 13.19 10.06
N GLY A 103 -3.54 12.32 11.06
CA GLY A 103 -4.68 11.44 11.42
C GLY A 103 -4.94 10.27 10.48
N ALA A 104 -4.12 10.09 9.43
CA ALA A 104 -4.16 8.88 8.62
C ALA A 104 -3.89 7.63 9.46
N LYS A 105 -4.46 6.50 9.08
CA LYS A 105 -4.37 5.26 9.86
C LYS A 105 -4.18 4.02 9.00
N VAL A 106 -3.55 3.01 9.61
CA VAL A 106 -3.58 1.63 9.12
C VAL A 106 -4.59 0.86 9.97
N VAL A 107 -5.51 0.16 9.32
CA VAL A 107 -6.48 -0.73 9.95
C VAL A 107 -6.20 -2.13 9.43
N ALA A 108 -5.62 -2.97 10.28
CA ALA A 108 -5.29 -4.35 9.95
C ALA A 108 -6.13 -5.30 10.81
N ASP A 109 -7.08 -6.00 10.18
CA ASP A 109 -7.91 -7.01 10.82
C ASP A 109 -7.47 -8.39 10.35
N SER A 110 -6.85 -9.17 11.25
CA SER A 110 -6.39 -10.53 10.95
C SER A 110 -5.53 -10.61 9.67
N ALA A 111 -4.75 -9.55 9.44
CA ALA A 111 -3.89 -9.35 8.29
C ALA A 111 -2.42 -9.42 8.71
N GLU A 112 -1.54 -9.63 7.74
CA GLU A 112 -0.13 -9.90 7.98
C GLU A 112 0.76 -8.76 7.43
N ILE A 113 1.69 -8.28 8.26
CA ILE A 113 2.70 -7.28 7.89
C ILE A 113 4.06 -7.96 8.06
N ARG A 114 4.84 -8.09 6.98
CA ARG A 114 6.15 -8.76 7.01
C ARG A 114 7.21 -7.98 6.22
N ALA A 115 8.44 -7.99 6.70
CA ALA A 115 9.58 -7.63 5.87
C ALA A 115 9.96 -8.80 4.93
N GLU A 116 10.44 -8.51 3.72
CA GLU A 116 10.83 -9.53 2.73
C GLU A 116 12.05 -10.37 3.15
N ARG A 117 12.80 -9.97 4.19
CA ARG A 117 13.89 -10.78 4.73
C ARG A 117 13.50 -11.45 6.05
N GLU A 118 13.29 -12.77 6.00
CA GLU A 118 13.42 -13.63 7.18
C GLU A 118 14.90 -13.66 7.62
N PHE A 119 15.18 -13.48 8.92
CA PHE A 119 16.50 -13.78 9.48
C PHE A 119 16.76 -15.28 9.32
N LYS A 120 17.62 -15.67 8.37
CA LYS A 120 18.21 -17.00 8.35
C LYS A 120 19.21 -17.08 9.50
N TYR A 121 18.85 -17.72 10.60
CA TYR A 121 19.83 -18.20 11.57
C TYR A 121 20.74 -19.22 10.86
N SER A 122 22.05 -18.97 10.85
CA SER A 122 23.03 -20.04 10.67
C SER A 122 23.71 -20.29 12.01
N TYR A 123 23.49 -21.47 12.57
CA TYR A 123 24.39 -22.00 13.60
C TYR A 123 25.67 -22.43 12.88
N LYS A 124 26.79 -21.77 13.17
CA LYS A 124 28.10 -22.35 12.90
C LYS A 124 28.43 -23.28 14.07
N SER A 125 28.51 -24.57 13.79
CA SER A 125 29.17 -25.57 14.64
C SER A 125 30.66 -25.30 14.72
#